data_AF-A0A212FI69-F1
#
_entry.id   AF-A0A212FI69-F1
#
_cell.length_a   1.000
_cell.length_b   1.000
_cell.length_c   1.000
_cell.angle_alpha   90.00
_cell.angle_beta   90.00
_cell.angle_gamma   90.00
#
_symmetry.space_group_name_H-M   'P 1'
#
loop_
_entity.id
_entity.type
_entity.pdbx_description
1 polymer ?
#
loop_
_entity_poly.entity_id
_entity_poly.type
_entity_poly.pdbx_seq_one_letter_code
_entity_poly.pdbx_strand_id
1 'polypeptide(L)' 'MKRVKFFFYNTPDNRPIRGIQALDPLHTKSSVNVTAGGVGFPFVNLRMKSERGKTMVFDIGIYVDPDLRY' A
#
# COMPACT_ATOMS: atom_id res chain seq x y z
N MET A 1 11.90 8.03 18.64
CA MET A 1 12.12 6.88 17.72
C MET A 1 10.80 6.58 17.01
N LYS A 2 10.75 6.49 15.68
CA LYS A 2 9.51 6.22 14.89
C LYS A 2 9.51 4.75 14.44
N ARG A 3 8.34 4.09 14.40
CA ARG A 3 8.23 2.73 13.85
C ARG A 3 8.06 2.84 12.34
N VAL A 4 8.77 1.99 11.59
CA VAL A 4 8.68 1.91 10.13
C VAL A 4 8.36 0.47 9.75
N LYS A 5 7.41 0.27 8.84
CA LYS A 5 7.21 -1.00 8.14
C LYS A 5 7.22 -0.79 6.64
N PHE A 6 7.71 -1.80 5.94
CA PHE A 6 7.63 -1.89 4.50
C PHE A 6 6.61 -2.95 4.12
N PHE A 7 5.88 -2.69 3.04
CA PHE A 7 4.94 -3.62 2.44
C PHE A 7 5.20 -3.66 0.95
N PHE A 8 5.46 -4.84 0.43
CA PHE A 8 5.69 -5.06 -0.99
C PHE A 8 4.56 -5.90 -1.56
N TYR A 9 4.09 -5.52 -2.73
CA TYR A 9 3.12 -6.27 -3.50
C TYR A 9 3.47 -6.24 -4.98
N ASN A 10 3.26 -7.35 -5.66
CA ASN A 10 3.32 -7.48 -7.11
C ASN A 10 2.04 -8.15 -7.61
N THR A 11 1.55 -7.69 -8.76
CA THR A 11 0.38 -8.27 -9.40
C THR A 11 0.75 -9.65 -9.95
N PRO A 12 -0.09 -10.69 -9.74
CA PRO A 12 0.21 -12.04 -10.23
C PRO A 12 0.37 -12.10 -11.75
N ASP A 13 -0.46 -11.34 -12.47
CA ASP A 13 -0.52 -11.39 -13.94
C ASP A 13 0.31 -10.28 -14.61
N ASN A 14 1.20 -9.64 -13.86
CA ASN A 14 2.02 -8.52 -14.32
C ASN A 14 1.19 -7.35 -14.92
N ARG A 15 -0.07 -7.22 -14.50
CA ARG A 15 -0.97 -6.13 -14.90
C ARG A 15 -0.64 -4.84 -14.14
N PRO A 16 -0.77 -3.67 -14.76
CA PRO A 16 -0.52 -2.41 -14.08
C PRO A 16 -1.56 -2.14 -12.99
N ILE A 17 -1.10 -1.67 -11.84
CA ILE A 17 -1.95 -1.18 -10.76
C ILE A 17 -2.65 0.10 -11.22
N ARG A 18 -3.96 0.20 -10.98
CA ARG A 18 -4.80 1.35 -11.35
C ARG A 18 -5.11 2.26 -10.18
N GLY A 19 -5.16 1.71 -8.98
CA GLY A 19 -5.46 2.47 -7.77
C GLY A 19 -4.81 1.84 -6.56
N ILE A 20 -4.43 2.70 -5.61
CA ILE A 20 -3.89 2.29 -4.32
C ILE A 20 -4.65 3.08 -3.26
N GLN A 21 -5.27 2.37 -2.34
CA GLN A 21 -5.91 2.94 -1.17
C GLN A 21 -5.11 2.54 0.07
N ALA A 22 -4.85 3.51 0.93
CA ALA A 22 -4.25 3.27 2.24
C ALA A 22 -5.07 4.02 3.29
N LEU A 23 -5.77 3.28 4.14
CA LEU A 23 -6.60 3.84 5.20
C LEU A 23 -5.96 3.58 6.57
N ASP A 24 -6.00 4.60 7.43
CA ASP A 24 -5.69 4.48 8.85
C ASP A 24 -7.02 4.42 9.62
N PRO A 25 -7.53 3.21 9.92
CA PRO A 25 -8.84 3.07 10.58
C PRO A 25 -8.83 3.56 12.03
N LEU A 26 -7.66 3.75 12.63
CA LEU A 26 -7.52 4.18 14.02
C LEU A 26 -7.26 5.69 14.12
N HIS A 27 -7.37 6.43 13.00
CA HIS A 27 -7.16 7.89 12.93
C HIS A 27 -5.88 8.34 13.64
N THR A 28 -4.81 7.55 13.49
CA THR A 28 -3.53 7.89 14.09
C THR A 28 -2.81 8.95 13.25
N LYS A 29 -1.69 9.48 13.77
CA LYS A 29 -0.80 10.36 12.99
C LYS A 29 0.17 9.56 12.09
N SER A 30 -0.27 8.39 11.61
CA SER A 30 0.57 7.53 10.79
C SER A 30 0.53 7.98 9.32
N SER A 31 1.59 7.66 8.58
CA SER A 31 1.73 8.06 7.17
C SER A 31 2.18 6.89 6.31
N VAL A 32 1.77 6.90 5.04
CA VAL A 32 2.18 5.91 4.03
C VAL A 32 2.80 6.65 2.85
N ASN A 33 3.87 6.10 2.30
CA ASN A 33 4.52 6.62 1.09
C ASN A 33 4.82 5.48 0.13
N VAL A 34 4.62 5.70 -1.17
CA VAL A 34 5.16 4.82 -2.21
C VAL A 34 6.65 5.10 -2.33
N THR A 35 7.46 4.04 -2.31
CA THR A 35 8.92 4.13 -2.42
C THR A 35 9.47 3.56 -3.72
N ALA A 36 8.71 2.68 -4.38
CA ALA A 36 8.97 2.17 -5.71
C ALA A 36 7.69 1.63 -6.34
N GLY A 37 7.62 1.59 -7.68
CA GLY A 37 6.44 1.15 -8.42
C GLY A 37 5.24 2.07 -8.20
N GLY A 38 4.05 1.48 -8.03
CA GLY A 38 2.80 2.20 -7.77
C GLY A 38 1.82 2.11 -8.93
N VAL A 39 0.95 3.11 -9.07
CA VAL A 39 0.00 3.20 -10.19
C VAL A 39 0.77 3.23 -11.51
N GLY A 40 0.33 2.43 -12.48
CA GLY A 40 1.00 2.24 -13.77
C GLY A 40 2.08 1.14 -13.77
N PHE A 41 2.49 0.65 -12.60
CA PHE A 41 3.44 -0.46 -12.47
C PHE A 41 2.74 -1.73 -12.02
N PRO A 42 3.29 -2.92 -12.34
CA PRO A 42 2.76 -4.20 -11.85
C PRO A 42 3.18 -4.53 -10.42
N PHE A 43 3.78 -3.58 -9.71
CA PHE A 43 4.20 -3.75 -8.33
C PHE A 43 4.19 -2.43 -7.59
N VAL A 44 4.19 -2.51 -6.27
CA VAL A 44 4.34 -1.35 -5.39
C VAL A 44 5.13 -1.73 -4.14
N ASN A 45 5.99 -0.82 -3.71
CA ASN A 45 6.61 -0.87 -2.38
C ASN A 45 6.14 0.32 -1.55
N LEU A 46 5.48 0.05 -0.43
CA LEU A 46 4.93 1.02 0.50
C LEU A 46 5.78 1.10 1.76
N ARG A 47 6.00 2.32 2.24
CA ARG A 47 6.64 2.61 3.52
C ARG A 47 5.64 3.28 4.44
N MET A 48 5.26 2.56 5.50
CA MET A 48 4.38 3.01 6.56
C MET A 48 5.18 3.49 7.77
N LYS A 49 4.78 4.60 8.36
CA LYS A 49 5.41 5.18 9.56
C LYS A 49 4.36 5.51 10.60
N SER A 50 4.62 5.18 11.86
CA SER A 50 3.80 5.60 13.01
C SER A 50 4.65 6.19 14.15
N GLU A 51 3.98 6.94 15.02
CA GLU A 51 4.52 7.30 16.34
C GLU A 51 4.74 6.04 17.20
N ARG A 52 5.76 6.04 18.06
CA ARG A 52 6.04 4.94 18.99
C ARG A 52 4.98 4.92 20.09
N GLY A 53 4.59 3.70 20.50
CA GLY A 53 3.56 3.51 21.54
C GLY A 53 2.13 3.54 21.02
N LYS A 54 1.90 3.90 19.74
CA LYS A 54 0.60 3.77 19.08
C LYS A 54 0.57 2.53 18.19
N THR A 55 -0.58 1.88 18.14
CA THR A 55 -0.85 0.77 17.22
C THR A 55 -0.72 1.28 15.79
N MET A 56 -0.06 0.49 14.93
CA MET A 56 0.09 0.80 13.51
C MET A 56 -0.71 -0.22 12.72
N VAL A 57 -1.93 0.18 12.36
CA VAL A 57 -2.84 -0.57 11.49
C VAL A 57 -3.07 0.24 10.24
N PHE A 58 -2.86 -0.38 9.09
CA PHE A 58 -3.22 0.19 7.80
C PHE A 58 -4.05 -0.85 7.06
N ASP A 59 -5.14 -0.41 6.46
CA ASP A 59 -5.86 -1.17 5.46
C ASP A 59 -5.38 -0.74 4.08
N ILE A 60 -4.90 -1.70 3.28
CA ILE A 60 -4.27 -1.45 1.98
C ILE A 60 -5.08 -2.14 0.90
N GLY A 61 -5.76 -1.33 0.07
CA GLY A 61 -6.44 -1.78 -1.14
C GLY A 61 -5.56 -1.56 -2.37
N ILE A 62 -5.36 -2.60 -3.17
CA ILE A 62 -4.66 -2.51 -4.47
C ILE A 62 -5.62 -2.93 -5.55
N TYR A 63 -5.89 -2.02 -6.49
CA TYR A 63 -6.86 -2.20 -7.55
C TYR A 63 -6.14 -2.36 -8.89
N VAL A 64 -6.48 -3.42 -9.60
CA VAL A 64 -6.00 -3.72 -10.96
C VAL A 64 -7.21 -3.81 -11.89
N ASP A 65 -6.96 -3.72 -13.20
CA ASP A 65 -8.03 -3.96 -14.18
C ASP A 65 -8.63 -5.36 -13.97
N PRO A 66 -9.97 -5.53 -14.07
CA PRO A 66 -10.60 -6.84 -13.99
C PRO A 66 -10.08 -7.76 -15.10
N ASP A 67 -9.95 -9.06 -14.80
CA ASP A 67 -9.71 -10.04 -15.86
C ASP A 67 -11.06 -10.35 -16.51
N LEU A 68 -11.31 -9.80 -17.70
CA LEU A 68 -12.55 -9.98 -18.45
C LEU A 68 -12.46 -11.10 -19.50
N ARG A 69 -11.58 -12.08 -19.30
CA ARG A 69 -11.52 -13.27 -20.15
C ARG A 69 -12.71 -14.17 -19.82
N TYR A 70 -13.70 -14.17 -20.71
CA TYR A 70 -14.85 -15.10 -20.72
C TYR A 70 -14.42 -16.50 -21.18
#